data_AF-A0A1V6QMH0-F1
#
_entry.id   AF-A0A1V6QMH0-F1
#
_cell.length_a   1.000
_cell.length_b   1.000
_cell.length_c   1.000
_cell.angle_alpha   90.00
_cell.angle_beta   90.00
_cell.angle_gamma   90.00
#
_symmetry.space_group_name_H-M   'P 1'
#
loop_
_entity.id
_entity.type
_entity.pdbx_description
1 polymer ?
#
loop_
_entity_poly.entity_id
_entity_poly.type
_entity_poly.pdbx_seq_one_letter_code
_entity_poly.pdbx_strand_id
1 'polypeptide(L)'
;MLEEELEEGAYYGALPFDYYVTVCTQGSFQFDKAHMKIYHDRARWVLAQTNSPNFTNEQIQILTTNQSIHERNICANEESRIQTVWLRTCYDEDLSEKYKEMNAEGEIDAEIGPNRYLDDSSRYAFDDGTPHHWRQVLVRVPGITDFMGIDDERGVLKYRSCKNDDEIRAQYEELDNEEERTLALKELEFQLVVYLLDREAIMTGLIRMLWLDEHGNSAWENRVEPSTTEPLAVAFLGCTQLSKMSGGSSSRGSLIRR
;
A
#
# COMPACT_ATOMS: atom_id res chain seq x y z
N MET A 1 -5.76 26.08 2.22
CA MET A 1 -4.74 25.03 2.34
C MET A 1 -3.89 25.40 3.53
N LEU A 2 -3.83 24.56 4.55
CA LEU A 2 -2.82 24.69 5.60
C LEU A 2 -1.49 24.26 4.97
N GLU A 3 -0.46 25.10 5.09
CA GLU A 3 0.89 24.71 4.67
C GLU A 3 1.36 23.60 5.62
N GLU A 4 1.52 22.38 5.09
CA GLU A 4 2.19 21.30 5.82
C GLU A 4 3.68 21.66 5.91
N GLU A 5 4.15 22.02 7.10
CA GLU A 5 5.57 22.31 7.33
C GLU A 5 6.38 21.00 7.40
N LEU A 6 7.53 20.96 6.72
CA LEU A 6 8.47 19.86 6.84
C LEU A 6 9.22 19.98 8.19
N GLU A 7 9.01 19.01 9.07
CA GLU A 7 9.82 18.76 10.26
C GLU A 7 11.28 18.49 9.90
N GLU A 8 12.17 19.29 10.49
CA GLU A 8 13.61 19.13 10.38
C GLU A 8 14.06 17.80 11.02
N GLY A 9 14.65 16.91 10.22
CA GLY A 9 15.12 15.59 10.68
C GLY A 9 14.14 14.43 10.50
N ALA A 10 12.93 14.67 10.00
CA ALA A 10 12.00 13.60 9.65
C ALA A 10 12.48 12.83 8.40
N TYR A 11 12.39 11.49 8.47
CA TYR A 11 12.63 10.61 7.33
C TYR A 11 11.41 10.67 6.40
N TYR A 12 11.44 11.61 5.47
CA TYR A 12 10.45 11.65 4.40
C TYR A 12 10.78 10.54 3.43
N GLY A 13 9.82 9.64 3.22
CA GLY A 13 9.91 8.63 2.19
C GLY A 13 10.40 9.25 0.90
N ALA A 14 11.56 8.82 0.44
CA ALA A 14 12.11 9.30 -0.79
C ALA A 14 11.78 8.27 -1.88
N LEU A 15 10.96 8.71 -2.82
CA LEU A 15 10.42 7.90 -3.90
C LEU A 15 11.26 8.09 -5.17
N PRO A 16 11.19 7.15 -6.13
CA PRO A 16 11.82 7.31 -7.43
C PRO A 16 11.46 8.63 -8.15
N PHE A 17 10.29 9.20 -7.84
CA PHE A 17 9.86 10.52 -8.32
C PHE A 17 10.65 11.69 -7.70
N ASP A 18 11.16 11.57 -6.49
CA ASP A 18 11.93 12.65 -5.84
C ASP A 18 13.30 12.81 -6.45
N TYR A 19 13.91 11.69 -6.83
CA TYR A 19 15.12 11.70 -7.63
C TYR A 19 14.85 12.21 -9.05
N TYR A 20 13.66 11.92 -9.62
CA TYR A 20 13.26 12.47 -10.94
C TYR A 20 13.27 13.99 -10.88
N VAL A 21 12.58 14.55 -9.88
CA VAL A 21 12.50 15.99 -9.67
C VAL A 21 13.90 16.57 -9.40
N THR A 22 14.72 15.91 -8.57
CA THR A 22 16.07 16.38 -8.25
C THR A 22 17.01 16.38 -9.46
N VAL A 23 16.99 15.33 -10.29
CA VAL A 23 17.87 15.20 -11.46
C VAL A 23 17.39 16.06 -12.63
N CYS A 24 16.09 16.11 -12.87
CA CYS A 24 15.54 16.85 -14.01
C CYS A 24 15.62 18.37 -13.82
N THR A 25 15.55 18.87 -12.58
CA THR A 25 15.73 20.31 -12.31
C THR A 25 17.18 20.76 -12.31
N GLN A 26 18.15 19.83 -12.23
CA GLN A 26 19.59 20.13 -12.25
C GLN A 26 20.24 20.11 -13.65
N GLY A 27 19.51 19.67 -14.69
CA GLY A 27 19.87 19.86 -16.09
C GLY A 27 20.54 18.67 -16.80
N SER A 28 19.92 18.27 -17.91
CA SER A 28 20.35 17.30 -18.95
C SER A 28 20.58 15.84 -18.54
N PHE A 29 19.52 15.03 -18.57
CA PHE A 29 19.61 13.57 -18.62
C PHE A 29 18.72 13.02 -19.74
N GLN A 30 19.25 12.09 -20.54
CA GLN A 30 18.50 11.32 -21.54
C GLN A 30 18.14 9.95 -20.96
N PHE A 31 16.86 9.59 -21.01
CA PHE A 31 16.35 8.30 -20.53
C PHE A 31 16.65 7.19 -21.54
N ASP A 32 17.51 6.23 -21.20
CA ASP A 32 17.51 4.90 -21.82
C ASP A 32 17.02 3.81 -20.84
N LYS A 33 16.67 2.63 -21.36
CA LYS A 33 16.16 1.51 -20.56
C LYS A 33 17.17 0.93 -19.57
N ALA A 34 18.47 1.01 -19.83
CA ALA A 34 19.51 0.58 -18.91
C ALA A 34 19.66 1.57 -17.74
N HIS A 35 19.40 2.86 -17.99
CA HIS A 35 19.36 3.88 -16.96
C HIS A 35 18.21 3.68 -15.99
N MET A 36 17.02 3.23 -16.42
CA MET A 36 15.90 2.92 -15.49
C MET A 36 16.23 1.85 -14.43
N LYS A 37 17.05 0.85 -14.80
CA LYS A 37 17.52 -0.19 -13.87
C LYS A 37 18.45 0.43 -12.81
N ILE A 38 19.44 1.19 -13.27
CA ILE A 38 20.35 1.97 -12.42
C ILE A 38 19.57 3.02 -11.61
N TYR A 39 18.48 3.54 -12.13
CA TYR A 39 17.66 4.61 -11.56
C TYR A 39 16.93 4.16 -10.31
N HIS A 40 16.27 2.98 -10.32
CA HIS A 40 15.60 2.46 -9.13
C HIS A 40 16.60 2.03 -8.04
N ASP A 41 17.70 1.38 -8.42
CA ASP A 41 18.70 0.88 -7.48
C ASP A 41 19.54 2.01 -6.88
N ARG A 42 19.93 3.00 -7.71
CA ARG A 42 20.72 4.15 -7.28
C ARG A 42 19.88 5.21 -6.58
N ALA A 43 18.61 5.43 -6.97
CA ALA A 43 17.73 6.31 -6.20
C ALA A 43 17.59 5.76 -4.78
N ARG A 44 17.25 4.48 -4.59
CA ARG A 44 17.14 3.91 -3.24
C ARG A 44 18.45 3.87 -2.48
N TRP A 45 19.55 3.42 -3.09
CA TRP A 45 20.85 3.36 -2.41
C TRP A 45 21.36 4.75 -2.00
N VAL A 46 21.15 5.77 -2.83
CA VAL A 46 21.46 7.16 -2.48
C VAL A 46 20.52 7.65 -1.37
N LEU A 47 19.22 7.38 -1.46
CA LEU A 47 18.22 7.81 -0.48
C LEU A 47 18.37 7.14 0.89
N ALA A 48 18.86 5.90 0.94
CA ALA A 48 19.22 5.19 2.16
C ALA A 48 20.54 5.70 2.79
N GLN A 49 21.37 6.43 2.04
CA GLN A 49 22.64 6.99 2.51
C GLN A 49 22.60 8.50 2.76
N THR A 50 21.58 9.20 2.29
CA THR A 50 21.38 10.62 2.53
C THR A 50 20.40 10.82 3.68
N ASN A 51 20.78 11.64 4.68
CA ASN A 51 19.78 12.35 5.49
C ASN A 51 18.77 13.00 4.53
N SER A 52 17.48 13.01 4.92
CA SER A 52 16.33 13.54 4.18
C SER A 52 16.74 14.54 3.08
N PRO A 53 16.48 14.25 1.78
CA PRO A 53 16.98 15.08 0.68
C PRO A 53 16.66 16.56 0.90
N ASN A 54 17.67 17.42 0.82
CA ASN A 54 17.51 18.87 0.91
C ASN A 54 16.77 19.38 -0.33
N PHE A 55 15.43 19.36 -0.27
CA PHE A 55 14.58 19.90 -1.32
C PHE A 55 14.60 21.44 -1.29
N THR A 56 14.65 22.06 -2.47
CA THR A 56 14.39 23.50 -2.58
C THR A 56 12.91 23.80 -2.33
N ASN A 57 12.56 25.04 -1.99
CA ASN A 57 11.16 25.46 -1.82
C ASN A 57 10.29 25.18 -3.05
N GLU A 58 10.85 25.30 -4.26
CA GLU A 58 10.15 24.97 -5.51
C GLU A 58 9.89 23.46 -5.64
N GLN A 59 10.86 22.63 -5.26
CA GLN A 59 10.68 21.18 -5.24
C GLN A 59 9.65 20.76 -4.19
N ILE A 60 9.69 21.35 -3.00
CA ILE A 60 8.68 21.13 -1.97
C ILE A 60 7.29 21.48 -2.52
N GLN A 61 7.13 22.64 -3.16
CA GLN A 61 5.85 23.05 -3.76
C GLN A 61 5.35 22.06 -4.83
N ILE A 62 6.24 21.58 -5.71
CA ILE A 62 5.92 20.56 -6.71
C ILE A 62 5.50 19.25 -6.03
N LEU A 63 6.27 18.79 -5.04
CA LEU A 63 6.00 17.55 -4.33
C LEU A 63 4.67 17.64 -3.59
N THR A 64 4.42 18.68 -2.77
CA THR A 64 3.18 18.88 -2.02
C THR A 64 1.94 18.95 -2.93
N THR A 65 2.08 19.47 -4.15
CA THR A 65 0.98 19.53 -5.13
C THR A 65 0.63 18.14 -5.68
N ASN A 66 1.59 17.22 -5.76
CA ASN A 66 1.39 15.88 -6.30
C ASN A 66 1.11 14.84 -5.20
N GLN A 67 1.87 14.88 -4.09
CA GLN A 67 1.76 14.00 -2.92
C GLN A 67 2.03 14.73 -1.60
N SER A 68 1.22 14.47 -0.58
CA SER A 68 1.50 14.94 0.78
C SER A 68 2.68 14.21 1.41
N ILE A 69 3.23 14.81 2.47
CA ILE A 69 4.22 14.19 3.34
C ILE A 69 3.72 12.84 3.86
N HIS A 70 2.46 12.82 4.31
CA HIS A 70 1.80 11.64 4.83
C HIS A 70 1.70 10.49 3.80
N GLU A 71 1.30 10.81 2.56
CA GLU A 71 1.22 9.83 1.46
C GLU A 71 2.59 9.23 1.14
N ARG A 72 3.65 10.04 1.20
CA ARG A 72 5.03 9.60 0.99
C ARG A 72 5.52 8.70 2.11
N ASN A 73 5.19 9.02 3.35
CA ASN A 73 5.56 8.21 4.52
C ASN A 73 4.87 6.83 4.50
N ILE A 74 3.63 6.75 4.01
CA ILE A 74 2.96 5.47 3.77
C ILE A 74 3.74 4.63 2.76
N CYS A 75 4.29 5.25 1.72
CA CYS A 75 5.10 4.55 0.71
C CYS A 75 6.50 4.19 1.22
N ALA A 76 7.04 4.93 2.19
CA ALA A 76 8.42 4.77 2.68
C ALA A 76 8.66 3.47 3.45
N ASN A 77 7.60 2.80 3.92
CA ASN A 77 7.75 1.69 4.85
C ASN A 77 8.52 0.52 4.19
N GLU A 78 9.71 0.23 4.72
CA GLU A 78 10.66 -0.77 4.22
C GLU A 78 10.44 -2.17 4.80
N GLU A 79 9.42 -2.38 5.63
CA GLU A 79 9.17 -3.70 6.19
C GLU A 79 8.75 -4.69 5.09
N SER A 80 9.47 -5.81 5.00
CA SER A 80 9.25 -6.94 4.08
C SER A 80 7.96 -7.71 4.42
N ARG A 81 6.83 -7.02 4.43
CA ARG A 81 5.52 -7.49 4.87
C ARG A 81 4.43 -6.98 3.92
N ILE A 82 3.29 -7.66 3.89
CA ILE A 82 2.13 -7.17 3.15
C ILE A 82 1.73 -5.81 3.74
N GLN A 83 1.74 -4.78 2.91
CA GLN A 83 1.31 -3.46 3.32
C GLN A 83 -0.21 -3.45 3.48
N THR A 84 -0.70 -2.66 4.43
CA THR A 84 -2.12 -2.38 4.62
C THR A 84 -2.36 -0.89 4.44
N VAL A 85 -3.46 -0.48 3.81
CA VAL A 85 -3.84 0.94 3.71
C VAL A 85 -5.32 1.08 3.99
N TRP A 86 -5.67 2.00 4.88
CA TRP A 86 -7.04 2.38 5.14
C TRP A 86 -7.42 3.53 4.21
N LEU A 87 -8.43 3.35 3.38
CA LEU A 87 -8.84 4.34 2.38
C LEU A 87 -10.32 4.65 2.52
N ARG A 88 -10.62 5.90 2.89
CA ARG A 88 -12.00 6.40 2.86
C ARG A 88 -12.23 7.17 1.56
N THR A 89 -13.32 6.85 0.88
CA THR A 89 -13.73 7.54 -0.36
C THR A 89 -15.11 8.16 -0.28
N CYS A 90 -15.93 7.74 0.69
CA CYS A 90 -17.26 8.30 0.92
C CYS A 90 -17.28 9.26 2.12
N TYR A 91 -17.77 10.48 1.86
CA TYR A 91 -17.85 11.58 2.82
C TYR A 91 -19.28 12.11 2.99
N ASP A 92 -20.29 11.33 2.57
CA ASP A 92 -21.70 11.67 2.73
C ASP A 92 -22.02 11.97 4.21
N GLU A 93 -22.58 13.14 4.49
CA GLU A 93 -22.90 13.58 5.86
C GLU A 93 -23.89 12.64 6.54
N ASP A 94 -24.85 12.10 5.78
CA ASP A 94 -25.85 11.12 6.23
C ASP A 94 -25.22 9.81 6.74
N LEU A 95 -23.99 9.49 6.31
CA LEU A 95 -23.27 8.29 6.71
C LEU A 95 -22.18 8.57 7.75
N SER A 96 -22.04 9.82 8.20
CA SER A 96 -20.95 10.25 9.08
C SER A 96 -20.97 9.58 10.45
N GLU A 97 -22.14 9.36 11.04
CA GLU A 97 -22.29 8.69 12.34
C GLU A 97 -21.89 7.22 12.23
N LYS A 98 -22.39 6.52 11.22
CA LYS A 98 -22.03 5.13 10.95
C LYS A 98 -20.54 4.95 10.65
N TYR A 99 -19.94 5.89 9.91
CA TYR A 99 -18.49 5.89 9.71
C TYR A 99 -17.73 6.01 11.03
N LYS A 100 -18.16 6.89 11.95
CA LYS A 100 -17.49 7.05 13.25
C LYS A 100 -17.55 5.77 14.08
N GLU A 101 -18.68 5.09 14.09
CA GLU A 101 -18.83 3.78 14.75
C GLU A 101 -17.87 2.75 14.16
N MET A 102 -17.88 2.59 12.83
CA MET A 102 -16.97 1.67 12.15
C MET A 102 -15.49 2.02 12.38
N ASN A 103 -15.14 3.30 12.37
CA ASN A 103 -13.76 3.74 12.59
C ASN A 103 -13.31 3.48 14.03
N ALA A 104 -14.18 3.66 15.02
CA ALA A 104 -13.86 3.36 16.41
C ALA A 104 -13.69 1.86 16.66
N GLU A 105 -14.48 1.01 15.98
CA GLU A 105 -14.36 -0.44 16.10
C GLU A 105 -13.19 -1.03 15.30
N GLY A 106 -12.81 -0.39 14.19
CA GLY A 106 -11.76 -0.86 13.28
C GLY A 106 -10.43 -0.15 13.41
N GLU A 107 -10.25 0.67 14.45
CA GLU A 107 -9.02 1.39 14.74
C GLU A 107 -7.86 0.41 14.93
N ILE A 108 -6.83 0.54 14.10
CA ILE A 108 -5.59 -0.23 14.21
C ILE A 108 -4.63 0.57 15.09
N ASP A 109 -4.12 -0.03 16.17
CA ASP A 109 -3.17 0.59 17.09
C ASP A 109 -1.95 1.16 16.34
N ALA A 110 -1.55 2.38 16.68
CA ALA A 110 -0.39 3.06 16.13
C ALA A 110 0.93 2.29 16.36
N GLU A 111 1.00 1.43 17.39
CA GLU A 111 2.16 0.55 17.65
C GLU A 111 2.30 -0.59 16.62
N ILE A 112 1.21 -0.97 15.94
CA ILE A 112 1.18 -1.99 14.86
C ILE A 112 1.65 -1.38 13.52
N GLY A 113 1.67 -0.05 13.42
CA GLY A 113 2.35 0.66 12.34
C GLY A 113 1.81 2.08 12.17
N PRO A 114 2.66 3.04 11.76
CA PRO A 114 2.26 4.44 11.69
C PRO A 114 1.17 4.65 10.64
N ASN A 115 0.08 5.29 11.06
CA ASN A 115 -0.84 6.12 10.26
C ASN A 115 -0.94 5.73 8.77
N ARG A 116 -1.54 4.57 8.46
CA ARG A 116 -1.79 4.16 7.07
C ARG A 116 -3.17 4.59 6.57
N TYR A 117 -3.70 5.68 7.14
CA TYR A 117 -5.03 6.21 6.87
C TYR A 117 -4.98 7.29 5.79
N LEU A 118 -5.65 7.03 4.68
CA LEU A 118 -5.96 7.98 3.63
C LEU A 118 -7.41 8.44 3.86
N ASP A 119 -7.57 9.42 4.76
CA ASP A 119 -8.86 10.01 5.13
C ASP A 119 -8.80 11.55 5.08
N ASP A 120 -9.06 12.11 3.90
CA ASP A 120 -9.15 13.54 3.61
C ASP A 120 -10.12 13.73 2.43
N SER A 121 -11.26 14.36 2.69
CA SER A 121 -12.32 14.58 1.70
C SER A 121 -11.87 15.45 0.53
N SER A 122 -10.90 16.36 0.75
CA SER A 122 -10.37 17.21 -0.31
C SER A 122 -9.47 16.44 -1.29
N ARG A 123 -9.05 15.23 -0.92
CA ARG A 123 -8.07 14.41 -1.66
C ARG A 123 -8.62 13.10 -2.19
N TYR A 124 -9.48 12.41 -1.43
CA TYR A 124 -9.91 11.04 -1.72
C TYR A 124 -11.41 10.88 -1.98
N ALA A 125 -12.17 11.97 -2.06
CA ALA A 125 -13.57 11.95 -2.51
C ALA A 125 -13.65 11.69 -4.02
N PHE A 126 -13.28 10.48 -4.45
CA PHE A 126 -13.07 10.09 -5.85
C PHE A 126 -14.34 9.84 -6.66
N ASP A 127 -15.54 10.09 -6.12
CA ASP A 127 -16.80 9.67 -6.73
C ASP A 127 -16.95 10.19 -8.18
N ASP A 128 -16.65 9.30 -9.12
CA ASP A 128 -16.76 9.50 -10.56
C ASP A 128 -17.92 8.67 -11.15
N GLY A 129 -18.76 8.09 -10.29
CA GLY A 129 -19.86 7.20 -10.66
C GLY A 129 -19.42 5.79 -11.10
N THR A 130 -18.13 5.44 -11.01
CA THR A 130 -17.63 4.10 -11.37
C THR A 130 -17.38 3.22 -10.13
N PRO A 131 -17.58 1.88 -10.23
CA PRO A 131 -17.26 0.95 -9.13
C PRO A 131 -15.78 0.89 -8.74
N HIS A 132 -14.90 1.47 -9.56
CA HIS A 132 -13.45 1.44 -9.41
C HIS A 132 -12.84 2.82 -9.18
N HIS A 133 -13.64 3.81 -8.78
CA HIS A 133 -13.18 5.17 -8.48
C HIS A 133 -12.01 5.19 -7.48
N TRP A 134 -11.95 4.22 -6.57
CA TRP A 134 -10.88 4.08 -5.58
C TRP A 134 -9.50 3.94 -6.23
N ARG A 135 -9.41 3.44 -7.47
CA ARG A 135 -8.13 3.27 -8.19
C ARG A 135 -7.43 4.60 -8.45
N GLN A 136 -8.14 5.73 -8.38
CA GLN A 136 -7.52 7.06 -8.44
C GLN A 136 -6.49 7.27 -7.30
N VAL A 137 -6.62 6.54 -6.19
CA VAL A 137 -5.60 6.51 -5.13
C VAL A 137 -4.24 6.03 -5.64
N LEU A 138 -4.20 5.13 -6.63
CA LEU A 138 -2.94 4.61 -7.18
C LEU A 138 -2.26 5.61 -8.11
N VAL A 139 -3.01 6.54 -8.68
CA VAL A 139 -2.45 7.67 -9.45
C VAL A 139 -1.89 8.72 -8.50
N ARG A 140 -2.60 8.97 -7.39
CA ARG A 140 -2.19 9.91 -6.34
C ARG A 140 -1.01 9.37 -5.53
N VAL A 141 -1.02 8.09 -5.20
CA VAL A 141 -0.05 7.42 -4.34
C VAL A 141 0.52 6.16 -5.03
N PRO A 142 1.24 6.31 -6.17
CA PRO A 142 1.78 5.17 -6.93
C PRO A 142 2.76 4.30 -6.15
N GLY A 143 3.42 4.85 -5.13
CA GLY A 143 4.39 4.12 -4.31
C GLY A 143 3.80 2.99 -3.46
N ILE A 144 2.48 2.92 -3.28
CA ILE A 144 1.84 1.90 -2.43
C ILE A 144 1.96 0.49 -3.05
N THR A 145 1.95 0.37 -4.38
CA THR A 145 2.10 -0.91 -5.08
C THR A 145 3.45 -1.04 -5.79
N ASP A 146 4.39 -0.11 -5.55
CA ASP A 146 5.69 -0.10 -6.22
C ASP A 146 6.63 -1.19 -5.67
N PHE A 147 7.58 -1.60 -6.50
CA PHE A 147 8.56 -2.65 -6.18
C PHE A 147 9.52 -2.21 -5.08
N MET A 148 10.17 -3.15 -4.39
CA MET A 148 11.23 -2.88 -3.41
C MET A 148 12.62 -2.65 -4.01
N GLY A 149 12.79 -2.90 -5.30
CA GLY A 149 14.04 -2.63 -6.04
C GLY A 149 14.56 -3.91 -6.68
N ILE A 150 15.82 -3.94 -7.09
CA ILE A 150 16.45 -5.15 -7.59
C ILE A 150 17.29 -5.76 -6.48
N ASP A 151 17.16 -7.07 -6.30
CA ASP A 151 18.09 -7.86 -5.51
C ASP A 151 19.48 -7.75 -6.13
N ASP A 152 20.43 -7.13 -5.45
CA ASP A 152 21.78 -6.92 -5.98
C ASP A 152 22.54 -8.25 -6.15
N GLU A 153 22.25 -9.23 -5.29
CA GLU A 153 22.84 -10.58 -5.37
C GLU A 153 22.30 -11.39 -6.55
N ARG A 154 20.99 -11.31 -6.85
CA ARG A 154 20.32 -12.14 -7.87
C ARG A 154 19.98 -11.38 -9.17
N GLY A 155 20.03 -10.05 -9.16
CA GLY A 155 19.59 -9.19 -10.25
C GLY A 155 18.09 -9.23 -10.53
N VAL A 156 17.27 -9.77 -9.63
CA VAL A 156 15.81 -9.97 -9.77
C VAL A 156 15.05 -8.82 -9.13
N LEU A 157 14.00 -8.33 -9.79
CA LEU A 157 13.11 -7.30 -9.24
C LEU A 157 12.37 -7.84 -8.01
N LYS A 158 12.67 -7.33 -6.81
CA LYS A 158 12.00 -7.66 -5.55
C LYS A 158 10.69 -6.90 -5.43
N TYR A 159 9.61 -7.65 -5.27
CA TYR A 159 8.29 -7.14 -4.96
C TYR A 159 8.27 -6.64 -3.51
N ARG A 160 7.38 -5.70 -3.17
CA ARG A 160 7.27 -5.17 -1.80
C ARG A 160 6.90 -6.26 -0.81
N SER A 161 6.04 -7.20 -1.21
CA SER A 161 5.74 -8.37 -0.37
C SER A 161 6.92 -9.32 -0.19
N CYS A 162 8.00 -9.18 -0.96
CA CYS A 162 9.13 -10.13 -1.03
C CYS A 162 8.71 -11.56 -1.41
N LYS A 163 7.55 -11.73 -2.04
CA LYS A 163 6.98 -13.05 -2.41
C LYS A 163 7.21 -13.45 -3.87
N ASN A 164 8.08 -12.75 -4.58
CA ASN A 164 8.47 -13.08 -5.95
C ASN A 164 9.67 -14.05 -6.03
N ASP A 165 9.82 -14.91 -5.02
CA ASP A 165 10.90 -15.88 -4.92
C ASP A 165 10.46 -17.23 -5.52
N ASP A 166 11.16 -17.67 -6.56
CA ASP A 166 10.90 -18.93 -7.24
C ASP A 166 11.09 -20.14 -6.30
N GLU A 167 11.98 -20.04 -5.30
CA GLU A 167 12.15 -21.10 -4.29
C GLU A 167 10.92 -21.22 -3.39
N ILE A 168 10.33 -20.10 -2.98
CA ILE A 168 9.10 -20.09 -2.17
C ILE A 168 7.93 -20.64 -3.00
N ARG A 169 7.84 -20.25 -4.27
CA ARG A 169 6.81 -20.79 -5.17
C ARG A 169 6.92 -22.30 -5.31
N ALA A 170 8.12 -22.82 -5.57
CA ALA A 170 8.34 -24.26 -5.69
C ALA A 170 7.92 -25.01 -4.41
N GLN A 171 8.25 -24.49 -3.23
CA GLN A 171 7.82 -25.06 -1.95
C GLN A 171 6.29 -25.09 -1.80
N TYR A 172 5.58 -24.07 -2.28
CA TYR A 172 4.12 -24.03 -2.23
C TYR A 172 3.48 -24.99 -3.24
N GLU A 173 4.07 -25.17 -4.43
CA GLU A 173 3.58 -26.14 -5.42
C GLU A 173 3.64 -27.59 -4.91
N GLU A 174 4.60 -27.90 -4.04
CA GLU A 174 4.80 -29.21 -3.41
C GLU A 174 3.83 -29.51 -2.25
N LEU A 175 2.96 -28.56 -1.86
CA LEU A 175 1.98 -28.79 -0.80
C LEU A 175 0.95 -29.86 -1.21
N ASP A 176 0.79 -30.87 -0.33
CA ASP A 176 -0.12 -32.00 -0.52
C ASP A 176 -1.60 -31.59 -0.47
N ASN A 177 -1.95 -30.62 0.39
CA ASN A 177 -3.31 -30.12 0.53
C ASN A 177 -3.61 -29.10 -0.57
N GLU A 178 -4.58 -29.42 -1.44
CA GLU A 178 -4.93 -28.57 -2.60
C GLU A 178 -5.46 -27.19 -2.22
N GLU A 179 -6.25 -27.08 -1.14
CA GLU A 179 -6.77 -25.80 -0.67
C GLU A 179 -5.66 -24.93 -0.07
N GLU A 180 -4.80 -25.55 0.74
CA GLU A 180 -3.63 -24.89 1.32
C GLU A 180 -2.66 -24.41 0.23
N ARG A 181 -2.39 -25.27 -0.76
CA ARG A 181 -1.58 -24.94 -1.94
C ARG A 181 -2.18 -23.76 -2.70
N THR A 182 -3.48 -23.80 -2.98
CA THR A 182 -4.16 -22.74 -3.73
C THR A 182 -4.04 -21.40 -3.01
N LEU A 183 -4.27 -21.38 -1.70
CA LEU A 183 -4.13 -20.18 -0.89
C LEU A 183 -2.69 -19.67 -0.82
N ALA A 184 -1.74 -20.57 -0.59
CA ALA A 184 -0.32 -20.23 -0.49
C ALA A 184 0.19 -19.64 -1.81
N LEU A 185 -0.16 -20.23 -2.96
CA LEU A 185 0.17 -19.69 -4.27
C LEU A 185 -0.51 -18.34 -4.53
N LYS A 186 -1.77 -18.21 -4.13
CA LYS A 186 -2.52 -16.96 -4.29
C LYS A 186 -1.92 -15.82 -3.45
N GLU A 187 -1.39 -16.14 -2.28
CA GLU A 187 -0.69 -15.21 -1.40
C GLU A 187 0.52 -14.54 -2.06
N LEU A 188 1.18 -15.23 -3.00
CA LEU A 188 2.35 -14.72 -3.72
C LEU A 188 2.00 -13.58 -4.67
N GLU A 189 0.74 -13.47 -5.10
CA GLU A 189 0.28 -12.39 -5.99
C GLU A 189 0.10 -11.06 -5.25
N PHE A 190 0.00 -11.06 -3.91
CA PHE A 190 -0.42 -9.88 -3.17
C PHE A 190 0.75 -8.96 -2.80
N GLN A 191 0.60 -7.67 -3.09
CA GLN A 191 1.49 -6.60 -2.65
C GLN A 191 0.92 -5.80 -1.47
N LEU A 192 -0.39 -5.54 -1.53
CA LEU A 192 -1.07 -4.58 -0.67
C LEU A 192 -2.48 -5.09 -0.34
N VAL A 193 -2.94 -4.78 0.87
CA VAL A 193 -4.34 -4.86 1.26
C VAL A 193 -4.90 -3.45 1.47
N VAL A 194 -5.95 -3.08 0.76
CA VAL A 194 -6.68 -1.83 0.99
C VAL A 194 -7.97 -2.12 1.74
N TYR A 195 -8.11 -1.52 2.92
CA TYR A 195 -9.37 -1.42 3.65
C TYR A 195 -10.16 -0.23 3.08
N LEU A 196 -11.06 -0.50 2.15
CA LEU A 196 -11.86 0.51 1.46
C LEU A 196 -13.18 0.77 2.20
N LEU A 197 -13.38 2.03 2.58
CA LEU A 197 -14.64 2.58 3.07
C LEU A 197 -15.24 3.51 2.01
N ASP A 198 -15.89 2.87 1.05
CA ASP A 198 -16.77 3.53 0.08
C ASP A 198 -18.20 3.60 0.62
N ARG A 199 -19.10 4.14 -0.20
CA ARG A 199 -20.50 4.34 0.18
C ARG A 199 -21.18 3.02 0.56
N GLU A 200 -20.93 1.95 -0.19
CA GLU A 200 -21.52 0.64 0.07
C GLU A 200 -20.99 0.04 1.37
N ALA A 201 -19.68 0.14 1.61
CA ALA A 201 -19.02 -0.34 2.82
C ALA A 201 -19.60 0.33 4.07
N ILE A 202 -19.69 1.66 4.06
CA ILE A 202 -20.25 2.41 5.19
C ILE A 202 -21.74 2.12 5.35
N MET A 203 -22.52 2.08 4.26
CA MET A 203 -23.94 1.73 4.34
C MET A 203 -24.20 0.33 4.91
N THR A 204 -23.37 -0.64 4.56
CA THR A 204 -23.54 -2.03 5.02
C THR A 204 -22.94 -2.29 6.39
N GLY A 205 -22.00 -1.45 6.85
CA GLY A 205 -21.25 -1.69 8.09
C GLY A 205 -20.11 -2.70 7.90
N LEU A 206 -19.72 -2.99 6.66
CA LEU A 206 -18.69 -3.96 6.33
C LEU A 206 -17.60 -3.30 5.49
N ILE A 207 -16.36 -3.39 5.94
CA ILE A 207 -15.20 -2.85 5.24
C ILE A 207 -14.89 -3.76 4.06
N ARG A 208 -14.67 -3.17 2.88
CA ARG A 208 -14.20 -3.91 1.71
C ARG A 208 -12.69 -4.07 1.79
N MET A 209 -12.19 -5.30 1.80
CA MET A 209 -10.77 -5.60 1.71
C MET A 209 -10.41 -5.92 0.26
N LEU A 210 -9.53 -5.12 -0.32
CA LEU A 210 -9.01 -5.32 -1.68
C LEU A 210 -7.56 -5.78 -1.60
N TRP A 211 -7.29 -6.97 -2.12
CA TRP A 211 -5.94 -7.51 -2.23
C TRP A 211 -5.40 -7.15 -3.60
N LEU A 212 -4.40 -6.28 -3.64
CA LEU A 212 -3.86 -5.78 -4.89
C LEU A 212 -2.59 -6.53 -5.29
N ASP A 213 -2.48 -6.79 -6.58
CA ASP A 213 -1.26 -7.28 -7.23
C ASP A 213 -0.24 -6.16 -7.49
N GLU A 214 0.90 -6.49 -8.08
CA GLU A 214 1.96 -5.54 -8.46
C GLU A 214 1.54 -4.50 -9.50
N HIS A 215 0.40 -4.72 -10.15
CA HIS A 215 -0.18 -3.82 -11.14
C HIS A 215 -1.32 -2.98 -10.56
N GLY A 216 -1.60 -3.11 -9.25
CA GLY A 216 -2.68 -2.42 -8.57
C GLY A 216 -4.08 -2.93 -8.97
N ASN A 217 -4.18 -4.13 -9.55
CA ASN A 217 -5.47 -4.79 -9.77
C ASN A 217 -5.90 -5.56 -8.53
N SER A 218 -7.20 -5.59 -8.27
CA SER A 218 -7.75 -6.45 -7.22
C SER A 218 -7.67 -7.91 -7.65
N ALA A 219 -6.67 -8.63 -7.14
CA ALA A 219 -6.49 -10.05 -7.32
C ALA A 219 -7.44 -10.87 -6.42
N TRP A 220 -7.88 -10.27 -5.31
CA TRP A 220 -8.92 -10.80 -4.42
C TRP A 220 -9.70 -9.67 -3.73
N GLU A 221 -10.94 -9.98 -3.35
CA GLU A 221 -11.84 -9.08 -2.61
C GLU A 221 -12.64 -9.90 -1.58
N ASN A 222 -12.74 -9.37 -0.37
CA ASN A 222 -13.64 -9.85 0.67
C ASN A 222 -14.20 -8.67 1.47
N ARG A 223 -15.16 -8.95 2.34
CA ARG A 223 -15.76 -7.97 3.25
C ARG A 223 -15.54 -8.41 4.68
N VAL A 224 -15.28 -7.45 5.55
CA VAL A 224 -15.00 -7.73 6.95
C VAL A 224 -15.70 -6.80 7.91
N GLU A 225 -15.98 -7.27 9.11
CA GLU A 225 -16.47 -6.42 10.19
C GLU A 225 -15.32 -5.52 10.68
N PRO A 226 -15.61 -4.26 11.08
CA PRO A 226 -14.58 -3.36 11.58
C PRO A 226 -13.72 -3.96 12.69
N SER A 227 -14.33 -4.65 13.66
CA SER A 227 -13.65 -5.33 14.78
C SER A 227 -12.58 -6.37 14.39
N THR A 228 -12.51 -6.76 13.11
CA THR A 228 -11.55 -7.76 12.63
C THR A 228 -10.30 -7.15 11.97
N THR A 229 -10.26 -5.83 11.76
CA THR A 229 -9.16 -5.16 11.05
C THR A 229 -7.84 -5.22 11.82
N GLU A 230 -7.86 -4.98 13.14
CA GLU A 230 -6.68 -5.06 13.99
C GLU A 230 -6.13 -6.49 14.10
N PRO A 231 -6.93 -7.54 14.40
CA PRO A 231 -6.45 -8.92 14.34
C PRO A 231 -5.82 -9.31 13.01
N LEU A 232 -6.40 -8.86 11.89
CA LEU A 232 -5.84 -9.09 10.55
C LEU A 232 -4.53 -8.33 10.34
N ALA A 233 -4.45 -7.07 10.79
CA ALA A 233 -3.22 -6.28 10.73
C ALA A 233 -2.08 -6.95 11.51
N VAL A 234 -2.36 -7.45 12.72
CA VAL A 234 -1.41 -8.23 13.54
C VAL A 234 -0.98 -9.50 12.81
N ALA A 235 -1.91 -10.23 12.19
CA ALA A 235 -1.60 -11.43 11.44
C ALA A 235 -0.66 -11.16 10.25
N PHE A 236 -0.86 -10.05 9.54
CA PHE A 236 0.02 -9.60 8.46
C PHE A 236 1.42 -9.20 8.95
N LEU A 237 1.53 -8.58 10.14
CA LEU A 237 2.82 -8.31 10.76
C LEU A 237 3.56 -9.60 11.17
N GLY A 238 2.81 -10.58 11.67
CA GLY A 238 3.35 -11.87 12.11
C GLY A 238 3.79 -12.81 10.97
N CYS A 239 3.72 -12.38 9.71
CA CYS A 239 3.93 -13.21 8.53
C CYS A 239 3.05 -14.48 8.54
N THR A 240 1.83 -14.36 9.07
CA THR A 240 0.89 -15.48 9.13
C THR A 240 0.37 -15.77 7.72
N GLN A 241 0.57 -17.00 7.24
CA GLN A 241 0.07 -17.43 5.93
C GLN A 241 -1.45 -17.34 5.85
N LEU A 242 -1.98 -17.06 4.66
CA LEU A 242 -3.42 -16.98 4.41
C LEU A 242 -4.15 -18.29 4.69
N SER A 243 -3.50 -19.42 4.46
CA SER A 243 -4.03 -20.73 4.82
C SER A 243 -4.32 -20.84 6.32
N LYS A 244 -3.44 -20.30 7.17
CA LYS A 244 -3.60 -20.27 8.62
C LYS A 244 -4.67 -19.26 9.06
N MET A 245 -4.81 -18.15 8.35
CA MET A 245 -5.85 -17.13 8.63
C MET A 245 -7.26 -17.61 8.24
N SER A 246 -7.38 -18.45 7.21
CA SER A 246 -8.67 -18.89 6.66
C SER A 246 -9.30 -20.12 7.35
N GLY A 247 -8.60 -20.74 8.31
CA GLY A 247 -9.08 -21.94 9.00
C GLY A 247 -9.33 -23.16 8.09
N GLY A 248 -8.84 -23.15 6.85
CA GLY A 248 -8.96 -24.25 5.89
C GLY A 248 -10.30 -24.36 5.16
N SER A 249 -11.04 -23.25 4.97
CA SER A 249 -12.26 -23.23 4.15
C SER A 249 -12.40 -21.88 3.44
N SER A 250 -11.54 -21.63 2.43
CA SER A 250 -11.56 -20.37 1.68
C SER A 250 -12.22 -20.54 0.31
N SER A 251 -13.51 -20.20 0.19
CA SER A 251 -14.04 -19.76 -1.10
C SER A 251 -13.89 -18.24 -1.24
N ARG A 252 -14.05 -17.71 -2.46
CA ARG A 252 -14.06 -16.26 -2.72
C ARG A 252 -15.18 -15.63 -1.88
N GLY A 253 -14.81 -14.83 -0.87
CA GLY A 253 -15.75 -14.27 0.12
C GLY A 253 -15.85 -15.00 1.46
N SER A 254 -14.99 -15.99 1.75
CA SER A 254 -15.08 -16.82 2.96
C SER A 254 -14.19 -16.43 4.14
N LEU A 255 -13.41 -15.34 4.07
CA LEU A 255 -12.52 -15.01 5.19
C LEU A 255 -13.25 -14.55 6.47
N ILE A 256 -14.59 -14.43 6.47
CA ILE A 256 -15.40 -14.30 7.69
C ILE A 256 -16.73 -15.06 7.58
N ARG A 257 -16.88 -16.13 8.37
CA ARG A 257 -18.11 -16.60 9.04
C ARG A 257 -17.64 -17.38 10.28
N ARG A 258 -18.11 -17.17 11.51
CA ARG A 258 -19.43 -16.76 12.02
C ARG A 258 -19.25 -16.29 13.46
#